data_AF-A0A7X6WF51-F1
#
_entry.id   AF-A0A7X6WF51-F1
#
_cell.length_a   1.000
_cell.length_b   1.000
_cell.length_c   1.000
_cell.angle_alpha   90.00
_cell.angle_beta   90.00
_cell.angle_gamma   90.00
#
_symmetry.space_group_name_H-M   'P 1'
#
loop_
_entity.id
_entity.type
_entity.pdbx_description
1 polymer ?
#
loop_
_entity_poly.entity_id
_entity_poly.type
_entity_poly.pdbx_seq_one_letter_code
_entity_poly.pdbx_strand_id
1 'polypeptide(L)'
;MFNIEEALKNLPDKPGVYLMKDKNEEIIYVGKAKSLKKRVRQYFQSTRNNPPKVNAMIKHIQEFEYIIVDNEVEALVLEANMIKDNKPKYNILLRDDKQYPYIKVTLNEKFPRVIKTRQVFKDGGKYYGPYPNTTAVNSVIETIHDIYPIRTCKLTLEKNMGKVRPCLNYHLGRCLGTCIGIVDEDFYMGMIHEVIQYLNGKDDSLIQNIEAKMNKSAQDMDYEKAAMYRDQVNSLKLLQEEQKIVSPNLIDQDIIAMARGIEEVCIQIFFIRSGKILGREHFIMEDNFMEDKNEILNSFIKQFYIGTAYVPKEIIIENEIEDLDIITKWLENKRGSKVSIIVPKRGEKFALLELVSKNAKDMLNKYGDKFLKKHRENIKALEEIQNVIDLEELPVRIEAFDISNISGVESVGSMVVFENGEAKKSDYRRFRIRSVTTPDDYGSLEEVLRRRFMRGLQEKETLKLDPVELKGFSSFPDLIMMDGGKGQVNIALKVLDELGINIPVCGLVKDDFHKTRGIIYNNKEIILEKDRLGFRLIYKIQEEAHRFAINYHRSLRTKTMFKSELDDIKGIGEKRKTALLKHFQSIDKIKKASIEELNAVETMNIRAAEQLYNHFNKKEEQ
;
A
#
# COMPACT_ATOMS: atom_id res chain seq x y z
N MET A 1 -37.92 -15.63 0.93
CA MET A 1 -37.13 -16.41 1.91
C MET A 1 -36.36 -17.45 1.11
N PHE A 2 -35.03 -17.43 1.14
CA PHE A 2 -34.20 -18.36 0.38
C PHE A 2 -34.36 -19.78 0.96
N ASN A 3 -34.76 -20.76 0.14
CA ASN A 3 -34.90 -22.15 0.58
C ASN A 3 -33.60 -22.91 0.32
N ILE A 4 -32.80 -23.10 1.37
CA ILE A 4 -31.50 -23.77 1.31
C ILE A 4 -31.64 -25.20 0.76
N GLU A 5 -32.65 -25.97 1.17
CA GLU A 5 -32.82 -27.36 0.72
C GLU A 5 -33.10 -27.46 -0.78
N GLU A 6 -33.88 -26.54 -1.32
CA GLU A 6 -34.19 -26.47 -2.75
C GLU A 6 -32.97 -25.99 -3.55
N ALA A 7 -32.27 -24.96 -3.09
CA ALA A 7 -31.04 -24.47 -3.71
C ALA A 7 -29.95 -25.56 -3.76
N LEU A 8 -29.83 -26.39 -2.72
CA LEU A 8 -28.89 -27.52 -2.68
C LEU A 8 -29.17 -28.58 -3.76
N LYS A 9 -30.41 -28.71 -4.23
CA LYS A 9 -30.77 -29.64 -5.32
C LYS A 9 -30.25 -29.17 -6.67
N ASN A 10 -30.19 -27.85 -6.89
CA ASN A 10 -29.83 -27.22 -8.16
C ASN A 10 -28.33 -27.01 -8.36
N LEU A 11 -27.49 -27.40 -7.39
CA LEU A 11 -26.04 -27.25 -7.50
C LEU A 11 -25.42 -28.11 -8.62
N PRO A 12 -24.56 -27.52 -9.48
CA PRO A 12 -23.89 -28.24 -10.55
C PRO A 12 -22.77 -29.14 -10.03
N ASP A 13 -22.52 -30.26 -10.71
CA ASP A 13 -21.35 -31.12 -10.49
C ASP A 13 -20.15 -30.62 -11.32
N LYS A 14 -19.77 -29.35 -11.10
CA LYS A 14 -18.67 -28.66 -11.78
C LYS A 14 -17.75 -27.99 -10.76
N PRO A 15 -16.48 -27.72 -11.12
CA PRO A 15 -15.59 -26.92 -10.28
C PRO A 15 -16.08 -25.48 -10.20
N GLY A 16 -15.81 -24.84 -9.07
CA GLY A 16 -16.30 -23.50 -8.81
C GLY A 16 -15.92 -22.97 -7.44
N VAL A 17 -16.31 -21.72 -7.22
CA VAL A 17 -16.23 -21.03 -5.94
C VAL A 17 -17.64 -20.85 -5.41
N TYR A 18 -17.84 -21.02 -4.11
CA TYR A 18 -19.09 -20.76 -3.43
C TYR A 18 -18.91 -19.70 -2.34
N LEU A 19 -19.94 -18.90 -2.14
CA LEU A 19 -20.00 -17.82 -1.18
C LEU A 19 -21.15 -18.09 -0.20
N MET A 20 -20.90 -17.93 1.09
CA MET A 20 -21.93 -18.02 2.12
C MET A 20 -22.25 -16.60 2.61
N LYS A 21 -23.54 -16.27 2.66
CA LYS A 21 -24.05 -14.96 3.08
C LYS A 21 -24.87 -15.04 4.35
N ASP A 22 -24.83 -13.97 5.14
CA ASP A 22 -25.65 -13.84 6.34
C ASP A 22 -26.99 -13.13 6.09
N LYS A 23 -27.69 -12.78 7.18
CA LYS A 23 -28.99 -12.07 7.16
C LYS A 23 -28.93 -10.69 6.47
N ASN A 24 -27.76 -10.08 6.39
CA ASN A 24 -27.53 -8.74 5.87
C ASN A 24 -26.98 -8.76 4.43
N GLU A 25 -27.03 -9.92 3.74
CA GLU A 25 -26.39 -10.17 2.45
C GLU A 25 -24.84 -10.08 2.47
N GLU A 26 -24.20 -10.07 3.65
CA GLU A 26 -22.74 -9.99 3.75
C GLU A 26 -22.07 -11.34 3.53
N ILE A 27 -20.99 -11.36 2.75
CA ILE A 27 -20.21 -12.57 2.49
C ILE A 27 -19.39 -12.91 3.74
N ILE A 28 -19.79 -13.98 4.44
CA ILE A 28 -19.15 -14.42 5.68
C ILE A 28 -18.12 -15.54 5.44
N TYR A 29 -18.22 -16.25 4.31
CA TYR A 29 -17.24 -17.27 3.91
C TYR A 29 -17.18 -17.45 2.39
N VAL A 30 -15.98 -17.72 1.89
CA VAL A 30 -15.71 -18.10 0.50
C VAL A 30 -14.90 -19.39 0.49
N GLY A 31 -15.26 -20.34 -0.38
CA GLY A 31 -14.47 -21.54 -0.58
C GLY A 31 -14.51 -22.07 -2.01
N LYS A 32 -13.49 -22.82 -2.40
CA LYS A 32 -13.44 -23.55 -3.68
C LYS A 32 -13.97 -24.98 -3.56
N ALA A 33 -14.45 -25.52 -4.68
CA ALA A 33 -14.88 -26.91 -4.80
C ALA A 33 -14.46 -27.50 -6.14
N LYS A 34 -14.03 -28.77 -6.15
CA LYS A 34 -13.94 -29.58 -7.38
C LYS A 34 -15.34 -29.91 -7.94
N SER A 35 -16.30 -30.06 -7.04
CA SER A 35 -17.71 -30.29 -7.31
C SER A 35 -18.51 -29.45 -6.32
N LEU A 36 -19.13 -28.38 -6.82
CA LEU A 36 -20.00 -27.50 -6.03
C LEU A 36 -21.12 -28.30 -5.36
N LYS A 37 -21.76 -29.21 -6.10
CA LYS A 37 -22.79 -30.10 -5.58
C LYS A 37 -22.36 -30.92 -4.38
N LYS A 38 -21.20 -31.57 -4.44
CA LYS A 38 -20.72 -32.43 -3.33
C LYS A 38 -20.26 -31.60 -2.14
N ARG A 39 -19.49 -30.53 -2.39
CA ARG A 39 -18.86 -29.73 -1.33
C ARG A 39 -19.87 -28.92 -0.53
N VAL A 40 -20.79 -28.21 -1.20
CA VAL A 40 -21.75 -27.33 -0.51
C VAL A 40 -22.75 -28.16 0.31
N ARG A 41 -23.21 -29.30 -0.22
CA ARG A 41 -24.10 -30.22 0.51
C ARG A 41 -23.48 -30.77 1.80
N GLN A 42 -22.15 -30.95 1.83
CA GLN A 42 -21.45 -31.49 3.00
C GLN A 42 -21.65 -30.62 4.25
N TYR A 43 -21.75 -29.29 4.09
CA TYR A 43 -21.99 -28.38 5.21
C TYR A 43 -23.33 -28.64 5.91
N PHE A 44 -24.35 -29.06 5.16
CA PHE A 44 -25.73 -29.16 5.67
C PHE A 44 -26.17 -30.61 6.01
N GLN A 45 -25.34 -31.62 5.78
CA GLN A 45 -25.73 -33.04 5.95
C GLN A 45 -25.44 -33.64 7.33
N SER A 46 -24.47 -33.14 8.10
CA SER A 46 -24.25 -33.59 9.49
C SER A 46 -23.39 -32.62 10.30
N THR A 47 -23.90 -32.13 11.44
CA THR A 47 -23.21 -31.17 12.32
C THR A 47 -22.24 -31.82 13.32
N ARG A 48 -22.34 -33.13 13.58
CA ARG A 48 -21.58 -33.82 14.64
C ARG A 48 -20.07 -33.93 14.41
N ASN A 49 -19.60 -33.92 13.16
CA ASN A 49 -18.18 -34.09 12.81
C ASN A 49 -17.53 -32.85 12.19
N ASN A 50 -18.24 -31.72 12.17
CA ASN A 50 -17.71 -30.49 11.59
C ASN A 50 -16.76 -29.77 12.56
N PRO A 51 -15.67 -29.16 12.07
CA PRO A 51 -14.82 -28.30 12.90
C PRO A 51 -15.63 -27.20 13.61
N PRO A 52 -15.21 -26.73 14.79
CA PRO A 52 -15.92 -25.70 15.57
C PRO A 52 -16.26 -24.44 14.75
N LYS A 53 -15.31 -24.01 13.92
CA LYS A 53 -15.44 -22.90 12.97
C LYS A 53 -16.61 -23.09 12.00
N VAL A 54 -16.70 -24.28 11.40
CA VAL A 54 -17.75 -24.63 10.42
C VAL A 54 -19.12 -24.63 11.10
N ASN A 55 -19.22 -25.16 12.31
CA ASN A 55 -20.46 -25.15 13.08
C ASN A 55 -20.91 -23.73 13.48
N ALA A 56 -19.97 -22.85 13.82
CA ALA A 56 -20.28 -21.44 14.10
C ALA A 56 -20.74 -20.71 12.83
N MET A 57 -20.06 -20.96 11.70
CA MET A 57 -20.40 -20.37 10.40
C MET A 57 -21.79 -20.76 9.94
N ILE A 58 -22.13 -22.06 9.96
CA ILE A 58 -23.42 -22.58 9.46
C ILE A 58 -24.61 -21.89 10.14
N LYS A 59 -24.51 -21.55 11.44
CA LYS A 59 -25.58 -20.87 12.19
C LYS A 59 -25.92 -19.47 11.65
N HIS A 60 -24.98 -18.84 10.95
CA HIS A 60 -25.16 -17.49 10.40
C HIS A 60 -25.48 -17.49 8.91
N ILE A 61 -25.47 -18.64 8.23
CA ILE A 61 -25.78 -18.73 6.79
C ILE A 61 -27.29 -18.56 6.59
N GLN A 62 -27.68 -17.59 5.77
CA GLN A 62 -29.04 -17.41 5.28
C GLN A 62 -29.17 -17.73 3.78
N GLU A 63 -28.12 -17.47 3.02
CA GLU A 63 -28.08 -17.69 1.57
C GLU A 63 -26.68 -18.15 1.14
N PHE A 64 -26.60 -18.86 0.01
CA PHE A 64 -25.33 -19.17 -0.63
C PHE A 64 -25.39 -18.93 -2.13
N GLU A 65 -24.27 -18.50 -2.70
CA GLU A 65 -24.07 -18.28 -4.14
C GLU A 65 -22.90 -19.12 -4.64
N TYR A 66 -22.80 -19.29 -5.97
CA TYR A 66 -21.67 -19.98 -6.58
C TYR A 66 -21.33 -19.42 -7.95
N ILE A 67 -20.05 -19.55 -8.30
CA ILE A 67 -19.49 -19.23 -9.62
C ILE A 67 -18.84 -20.50 -10.15
N ILE A 68 -19.28 -20.93 -11.34
CA ILE A 68 -18.70 -22.06 -12.05
C ILE A 68 -17.46 -21.57 -12.80
N VAL A 69 -16.40 -22.37 -12.79
CA VAL A 69 -15.17 -22.11 -13.56
C VAL A 69 -14.80 -23.33 -14.39
N ASP A 70 -13.83 -23.19 -15.29
CA ASP A 70 -13.47 -24.28 -16.21
C ASP A 70 -12.55 -25.31 -15.55
N ASN A 71 -11.74 -24.90 -14.56
CA ASN A 71 -10.79 -25.78 -13.90
C ASN A 71 -10.51 -25.42 -12.43
N GLU A 72 -9.86 -26.35 -11.71
CA GLU A 72 -9.56 -26.18 -10.28
C GLU A 72 -8.54 -25.06 -9.98
N VAL A 73 -7.66 -24.73 -10.94
CA VAL A 73 -6.69 -23.63 -10.79
C VAL A 73 -7.41 -22.28 -10.82
N GLU A 74 -8.35 -22.09 -11.75
CA GLU A 74 -9.22 -20.92 -11.78
C GLU A 74 -10.06 -20.79 -10.51
N ALA A 75 -10.62 -21.91 -10.01
CA ALA A 75 -11.38 -21.90 -8.76
C ALA A 75 -10.49 -21.44 -7.58
N LEU A 76 -9.24 -21.88 -7.54
CA LEU A 76 -8.26 -21.48 -6.52
C LEU A 76 -7.92 -20.00 -6.60
N VAL A 77 -7.68 -19.48 -7.81
CA VAL A 77 -7.36 -18.05 -8.00
C VAL A 77 -8.56 -17.18 -7.65
N LEU A 78 -9.75 -17.55 -8.12
CA LEU A 78 -10.99 -16.82 -7.85
C LEU A 78 -11.33 -16.83 -6.36
N GLU A 79 -11.22 -17.97 -5.68
CA GLU A 79 -11.40 -18.09 -4.22
C GLU A 79 -10.54 -17.08 -3.49
N ALA A 80 -9.23 -17.09 -3.74
CA ALA A 80 -8.31 -16.28 -2.97
C ALA A 80 -8.37 -14.78 -3.34
N ASN A 81 -8.79 -14.42 -4.56
CA ASN A 81 -9.18 -13.05 -4.90
C ASN A 81 -10.44 -12.63 -4.13
N MET A 82 -11.48 -13.46 -4.10
CA MET A 82 -12.71 -13.17 -3.38
C MET A 82 -12.51 -13.05 -1.86
N ILE A 83 -11.65 -13.88 -1.26
CA ILE A 83 -11.26 -13.75 0.14
C ILE A 83 -10.55 -12.42 0.38
N LYS A 84 -9.66 -12.02 -0.53
CA LYS A 84 -8.91 -10.77 -0.44
C LYS A 84 -9.83 -9.54 -0.55
N ASP A 85 -10.80 -9.57 -1.47
CA ASP A 85 -11.67 -8.44 -1.76
C ASP A 85 -12.79 -8.30 -0.73
N ASN A 86 -13.40 -9.41 -0.30
CA ASN A 86 -14.54 -9.41 0.62
C ASN A 86 -14.16 -9.55 2.09
N LYS A 87 -12.93 -10.00 2.38
CA LYS A 87 -12.42 -10.28 3.73
C LYS A 87 -13.42 -11.00 4.64
N PRO A 88 -13.94 -12.17 4.21
CA PRO A 88 -15.03 -12.81 4.93
C PRO A 88 -14.61 -13.23 6.34
N LYS A 89 -15.50 -13.04 7.32
CA LYS A 89 -15.25 -13.27 8.75
C LYS A 89 -14.69 -14.66 9.07
N TYR A 90 -15.14 -15.70 8.36
CA TYR A 90 -14.73 -17.08 8.60
C TYR A 90 -13.60 -17.55 7.67
N ASN A 91 -13.00 -16.71 6.84
CA ASN A 91 -11.78 -17.08 6.11
C ASN A 91 -10.54 -16.72 6.93
N ILE A 92 -9.44 -17.47 6.74
CA ILE A 92 -8.14 -17.05 7.26
C ILE A 92 -7.72 -15.81 6.46
N LEU A 93 -7.50 -14.68 7.11
CA LEU A 93 -7.20 -13.41 6.43
C LEU A 93 -5.77 -12.96 6.68
N LEU A 94 -5.05 -12.65 5.59
CA LEU A 94 -3.86 -11.81 5.68
C LEU A 94 -4.26 -10.37 6.00
N ARG A 95 -3.87 -9.88 7.18
CA ARG A 95 -4.12 -8.49 7.60
C ARG A 95 -3.31 -7.47 6.79
N ASP A 96 -2.15 -7.88 6.29
CA ASP A 96 -1.21 -7.03 5.58
C ASP A 96 -1.29 -7.24 4.07
N ASP A 97 -1.90 -6.27 3.37
CA ASP A 97 -2.02 -6.28 1.91
C ASP A 97 -0.85 -5.51 1.26
N LYS A 98 0.38 -5.91 1.60
CA LYS A 98 1.61 -5.21 1.19
C LYS A 98 1.88 -5.43 -0.30
N GLN A 99 1.88 -4.34 -1.08
CA GLN A 99 2.47 -4.34 -2.42
C GLN A 99 3.98 -4.16 -2.33
N TYR A 100 4.73 -5.21 -2.65
CA TYR A 100 6.17 -5.21 -2.59
C TYR A 100 6.79 -4.32 -3.67
N PRO A 101 7.79 -3.50 -3.33
CA PRO A 101 8.57 -2.79 -4.33
C PRO A 101 9.58 -3.73 -5.00
N TYR A 102 9.82 -3.45 -6.27
CA TYR A 102 10.73 -4.14 -7.17
C TYR A 102 11.66 -3.10 -7.80
N ILE A 103 12.82 -3.57 -8.25
CA ILE A 103 13.70 -2.83 -9.16
C ILE A 103 13.37 -3.27 -10.58
N LYS A 104 13.08 -2.34 -11.47
CA LYS A 104 12.88 -2.56 -12.90
C LYS A 104 14.06 -1.98 -13.67
N VAL A 105 14.64 -2.79 -14.54
CA VAL A 105 15.57 -2.37 -15.59
C VAL A 105 14.78 -2.24 -16.90
N THR A 106 14.67 -1.02 -17.43
CA THR A 106 13.85 -0.72 -18.62
C THR A 106 14.58 -1.04 -19.91
N LEU A 107 14.70 -2.34 -20.25
CA LEU A 107 15.33 -2.80 -21.49
C LEU A 107 14.53 -2.46 -22.77
N ASN A 108 13.37 -1.85 -22.62
CA ASN A 108 12.48 -1.44 -23.70
C ASN A 108 12.75 -0.02 -24.23
N GLU A 109 13.84 0.63 -23.80
CA GLU A 109 14.25 1.94 -24.30
C GLU A 109 15.74 1.97 -24.65
N LYS A 110 16.11 2.83 -25.60
CA LYS A 110 17.49 2.98 -26.13
C LYS A 110 18.57 3.11 -25.05
N PHE A 111 18.27 3.82 -23.96
CA PHE A 111 19.17 3.98 -22.82
C PHE A 111 18.44 3.53 -21.55
N PRO A 112 18.52 2.24 -21.17
CA PRO A 112 17.79 1.69 -20.04
C PRO A 112 18.04 2.43 -18.72
N ARG A 113 17.05 2.36 -17.83
CA ARG A 113 17.05 2.94 -16.49
C ARG A 113 16.81 1.87 -15.47
N VAL A 114 17.29 2.13 -14.25
CA VAL A 114 17.02 1.32 -13.08
C VAL A 114 16.04 2.11 -12.22
N ILE A 115 14.81 1.63 -12.09
CA ILE A 115 13.73 2.35 -11.40
C ILE A 115 13.03 1.46 -10.40
N LYS A 116 12.47 2.06 -9.36
CA LYS A 116 11.56 1.35 -8.46
C LYS A 116 10.15 1.27 -9.04
N THR A 117 9.49 0.15 -8.83
CA THR A 117 8.08 -0.08 -9.19
C THR A 117 7.41 -0.99 -8.18
N ARG A 118 6.09 -0.94 -8.05
CA ARG A 118 5.29 -1.94 -7.30
C ARG A 118 4.52 -2.88 -8.22
N GLN A 119 4.57 -2.62 -9.52
CA GLN A 119 3.89 -3.38 -10.55
C GLN A 119 4.91 -4.00 -11.47
N VAL A 120 4.73 -5.29 -11.72
CA VAL A 120 5.51 -6.06 -12.70
C VAL A 120 4.64 -6.23 -13.93
N PHE A 121 5.14 -5.79 -15.07
CA PHE A 121 4.45 -5.91 -16.35
C PHE A 121 5.26 -6.82 -17.28
N LYS A 122 4.58 -7.49 -18.21
CA LYS A 122 5.25 -8.19 -19.33
C LYS A 122 5.59 -7.19 -20.44
N ASP A 123 6.36 -6.15 -20.11
CA ASP A 123 6.64 -5.00 -21.00
C ASP A 123 8.05 -5.00 -21.59
N GLY A 124 8.74 -6.14 -21.52
CA GLY A 124 10.13 -6.31 -21.96
C GLY A 124 11.17 -5.81 -20.97
N GLY A 125 10.78 -5.15 -19.87
CA GLY A 125 11.69 -4.83 -18.77
C GLY A 125 12.06 -6.05 -17.92
N LYS A 126 13.22 -6.00 -17.26
CA LYS A 126 13.62 -6.99 -16.24
C LYS A 126 13.25 -6.48 -14.85
N TYR A 127 12.71 -7.36 -14.02
CA TYR A 127 12.23 -7.03 -12.68
C TYR A 127 12.96 -7.87 -11.64
N TYR A 128 13.40 -7.22 -10.57
CA TYR A 128 14.18 -7.80 -9.47
C TYR A 128 13.51 -7.51 -8.15
N GLY A 129 13.40 -8.51 -7.29
CA GLY A 129 12.69 -8.45 -6.02
C GLY A 129 11.93 -9.76 -5.72
N PRO A 130 10.89 -9.71 -4.88
CA PRO A 130 10.38 -8.54 -4.15
C PRO A 130 11.35 -8.11 -3.04
N TYR A 131 11.47 -6.79 -2.82
CA TYR A 131 12.23 -6.25 -1.69
C TYR A 131 11.30 -6.01 -0.48
N PRO A 132 11.80 -6.12 0.76
CA PRO A 132 10.96 -6.02 1.96
C PRO A 132 10.27 -4.64 2.08
N ASN A 133 10.96 -3.57 1.71
CA ASN A 133 10.41 -2.22 1.78
C ASN A 133 11.06 -1.28 0.74
N THR A 134 10.51 -0.08 0.61
CA THR A 134 10.98 0.91 -0.38
C THR A 134 12.38 1.44 -0.03
N THR A 135 12.75 1.45 1.25
CA THR A 135 14.09 1.87 1.69
C THR A 135 15.15 0.91 1.15
N ALA A 136 14.95 -0.40 1.29
CA ALA A 136 15.86 -1.42 0.73
C ALA A 136 16.03 -1.28 -0.78
N VAL A 137 14.93 -1.01 -1.51
CA VAL A 137 15.00 -0.74 -2.96
C VAL A 137 15.80 0.51 -3.25
N ASN A 138 15.54 1.61 -2.54
CA ASN A 138 16.27 2.85 -2.76
C ASN A 138 17.76 2.68 -2.48
N SER A 139 18.14 1.96 -1.42
CA SER A 139 19.55 1.69 -1.09
C SER A 139 20.26 0.95 -2.23
N VAL A 140 19.65 -0.10 -2.78
CA VAL A 140 20.24 -0.82 -3.93
C VAL A 140 20.32 0.05 -5.18
N ILE A 141 19.28 0.84 -5.46
CA ILE A 141 19.28 1.77 -6.61
C ILE A 141 20.36 2.84 -6.45
N GLU A 142 20.53 3.40 -5.24
CA GLU A 142 21.56 4.38 -4.92
C GLU A 142 22.95 3.78 -5.12
N THR A 143 23.19 2.59 -4.58
CA THR A 143 24.42 1.82 -4.82
C THR A 143 24.71 1.65 -6.32
N ILE A 144 23.71 1.26 -7.11
CA ILE A 144 23.87 1.10 -8.55
C ILE A 144 24.22 2.44 -9.21
N HIS A 145 23.64 3.55 -8.76
CA HIS A 145 23.93 4.89 -9.31
C HIS A 145 25.26 5.47 -8.86
N ASP A 146 25.79 5.06 -7.72
CA ASP A 146 27.13 5.44 -7.26
C ASP A 146 28.21 4.67 -8.04
N ILE A 147 27.91 3.44 -8.48
CA ILE A 147 28.83 2.64 -9.31
C ILE A 147 28.68 3.01 -10.78
N TYR A 148 27.46 3.04 -11.31
CA TYR A 148 27.20 3.21 -12.73
C TYR A 148 26.55 4.57 -13.04
N PRO A 149 27.17 5.43 -13.88
CA PRO A 149 26.64 6.73 -14.28
C PRO A 149 25.48 6.63 -15.30
N ILE A 150 24.46 5.85 -14.96
CA ILE A 150 23.26 5.61 -15.77
C ILE A 150 22.21 6.68 -15.54
N ARG A 151 21.35 6.93 -16.53
CA ARG A 151 20.36 8.00 -16.44
C ARG A 151 19.24 7.65 -15.44
N THR A 152 18.78 8.65 -14.71
CA THR A 152 17.61 8.57 -13.82
C THR A 152 16.43 9.41 -14.30
N CYS A 153 16.67 10.29 -15.28
CA CYS A 153 15.67 11.26 -15.74
C CYS A 153 14.50 10.60 -16.48
N LYS A 154 13.32 11.21 -16.40
CA LYS A 154 12.12 10.79 -17.13
C LYS A 154 12.03 11.37 -18.55
N LEU A 155 13.10 11.98 -19.03
CA LEU A 155 13.12 12.62 -20.34
C LEU A 155 12.94 11.57 -21.46
N THR A 156 12.03 11.85 -22.38
CA THR A 156 11.87 11.08 -23.62
C THR A 156 12.98 11.47 -24.59
N LEU A 157 14.00 10.61 -24.71
CA LEU A 157 15.20 10.92 -25.49
C LEU A 157 14.90 11.04 -26.99
N GLU A 158 13.98 10.26 -27.54
CA GLU A 158 13.59 10.31 -28.96
C GLU A 158 13.26 11.72 -29.48
N LYS A 159 12.65 12.56 -28.64
CA LYS A 159 12.23 13.92 -29.02
C LYS A 159 13.22 15.01 -28.64
N ASN A 160 14.05 14.76 -27.62
CA ASN A 160 14.80 15.80 -26.91
C ASN A 160 16.32 15.62 -26.98
N MET A 161 16.83 14.50 -27.49
CA MET A 161 18.27 14.25 -27.58
C MET A 161 18.97 15.35 -28.40
N GLY A 162 20.05 15.92 -27.85
CA GLY A 162 20.80 17.04 -28.45
C GLY A 162 20.14 18.42 -28.31
N LYS A 163 18.95 18.52 -27.72
CA LYS A 163 18.17 19.77 -27.60
C LYS A 163 18.06 20.31 -26.18
N VAL A 164 18.66 19.63 -25.21
CA VAL A 164 18.60 19.99 -23.78
C VAL A 164 19.98 20.08 -23.18
N ARG A 165 20.14 21.03 -22.26
CA ARG A 165 21.35 21.19 -21.47
C ARG A 165 21.52 20.01 -20.49
N PRO A 166 22.77 19.61 -20.17
CA PRO A 166 23.02 18.63 -19.12
C PRO A 166 22.42 19.07 -17.79
N CYS A 167 21.97 18.09 -17.00
CA CYS A 167 21.50 18.33 -15.65
C CYS A 167 22.64 18.21 -14.63
N LEU A 168 22.34 18.54 -13.37
CA LEU A 168 23.28 18.42 -12.26
C LEU A 168 23.91 17.01 -12.16
N ASN A 169 23.15 15.95 -12.40
CA ASN A 169 23.68 14.57 -12.32
C ASN A 169 24.79 14.32 -13.34
N TYR A 170 24.78 14.97 -14.50
CA TYR A 170 25.89 14.91 -15.44
C TYR A 170 27.14 15.59 -14.88
N HIS A 171 26.97 16.79 -14.34
CA HIS A 171 28.08 17.55 -13.74
C HIS A 171 28.65 16.88 -12.47
N LEU A 172 27.84 16.10 -11.76
CA LEU A 172 28.26 15.29 -10.61
C LEU A 172 28.85 13.92 -11.00
N GLY A 173 28.94 13.59 -12.29
CA GLY A 173 29.43 12.28 -12.75
C GLY A 173 28.47 11.11 -12.51
N ARG A 174 27.23 11.37 -12.06
CA ARG A 174 26.19 10.35 -11.80
C ARG A 174 25.36 9.99 -13.04
N CYS A 175 25.62 10.63 -14.17
CA CYS A 175 24.98 10.34 -15.44
C CYS A 175 25.90 10.71 -16.60
N LEU A 176 26.03 9.86 -17.62
CA LEU A 176 26.82 10.18 -18.82
C LEU A 176 26.22 11.29 -19.70
N GLY A 177 25.03 11.81 -19.38
CA GLY A 177 24.41 12.89 -20.15
C GLY A 177 23.87 12.41 -21.50
N THR A 178 23.19 11.26 -21.54
CA THR A 178 22.57 10.70 -22.75
C THR A 178 21.61 11.68 -23.46
N CYS A 179 21.11 12.69 -22.75
CA CYS A 179 20.31 13.78 -23.32
C CYS A 179 21.07 14.73 -24.25
N ILE A 180 22.41 14.80 -24.15
CA ILE A 180 23.27 15.60 -25.02
C ILE A 180 23.52 14.89 -26.36
N GLY A 181 23.37 13.55 -26.40
CA GLY A 181 23.54 12.75 -27.62
C GLY A 181 24.98 12.36 -27.97
N ILE A 182 25.93 12.55 -27.05
CA ILE A 182 27.36 12.22 -27.22
C ILE A 182 27.75 10.84 -26.66
N VAL A 183 26.80 10.14 -26.02
CA VAL A 183 27.05 8.87 -25.33
C VAL A 183 26.89 7.72 -26.30
N ASP A 184 27.89 6.85 -26.37
CA ASP A 184 27.83 5.61 -27.13
C ASP A 184 26.84 4.62 -26.51
N GLU A 185 26.00 4.02 -27.36
CA GLU A 185 24.91 3.13 -26.94
C GLU A 185 25.45 1.78 -26.47
N ASP A 186 26.42 1.20 -27.19
CA ASP A 186 26.99 -0.10 -26.85
C ASP A 186 27.74 -0.05 -25.52
N PHE A 187 28.49 1.03 -25.29
CA PHE A 187 29.13 1.30 -24.01
C PHE A 187 28.11 1.41 -22.86
N TYR A 188 27.03 2.17 -23.07
CA TYR A 188 25.97 2.30 -22.07
C TYR A 188 25.28 0.96 -21.78
N MET A 189 24.99 0.17 -22.82
CA MET A 189 24.42 -1.16 -22.68
C MET A 189 25.37 -2.13 -21.97
N GLY A 190 26.68 -1.98 -22.15
CA GLY A 190 27.70 -2.68 -21.36
C GLY A 190 27.49 -2.49 -19.85
N MET A 191 27.31 -1.25 -19.40
CA MET A 191 27.01 -0.96 -17.98
C MET A 191 25.67 -1.57 -17.54
N ILE A 192 24.65 -1.52 -18.39
CA ILE A 192 23.33 -2.12 -18.07
C ILE A 192 23.44 -3.65 -17.92
N HIS A 193 24.24 -4.31 -18.75
CA HIS A 193 24.49 -5.74 -18.60
C HIS A 193 25.19 -6.08 -17.28
N GLU A 194 26.14 -5.26 -16.85
CA GLU A 194 26.79 -5.42 -15.55
C GLU A 194 25.83 -5.19 -14.38
N VAL A 195 24.98 -4.16 -14.44
CA VAL A 195 23.90 -3.95 -13.46
C VAL A 195 22.98 -5.16 -13.38
N ILE A 196 22.63 -5.74 -14.53
CA ILE A 196 21.84 -6.97 -14.61
C ILE A 196 22.58 -8.16 -13.97
N GLN A 197 23.90 -8.26 -14.14
CA GLN A 197 24.72 -9.31 -13.51
C GLN A 197 24.79 -9.13 -11.98
N TYR A 198 24.99 -7.91 -11.51
CA TYR A 198 24.96 -7.54 -10.08
C TYR A 198 23.61 -7.89 -9.45
N LEU A 199 22.50 -7.48 -10.07
CA LEU A 199 21.16 -7.79 -9.58
C LEU A 199 20.80 -9.29 -9.64
N ASN A 200 21.53 -10.08 -10.44
CA ASN A 200 21.46 -11.54 -10.47
C ASN A 200 22.44 -12.22 -9.49
N GLY A 201 23.09 -11.47 -8.59
CA GLY A 201 23.96 -12.00 -7.54
C GLY A 201 25.29 -12.59 -8.02
N LYS A 202 25.79 -12.21 -9.21
CA LYS A 202 27.10 -12.64 -9.73
C LYS A 202 28.24 -11.68 -9.35
N ASP A 203 28.35 -11.37 -8.06
CA ASP A 203 29.22 -10.29 -7.55
C ASP A 203 30.73 -10.57 -7.71
N ASP A 204 31.18 -11.81 -7.48
CA ASP A 204 32.63 -12.11 -7.42
C ASP A 204 33.32 -11.97 -8.79
N SER A 205 32.64 -12.35 -9.87
CA SER A 205 33.16 -12.16 -11.22
C SER A 205 33.11 -10.70 -11.67
N LEU A 206 32.21 -9.89 -11.10
CA LEU A 206 32.03 -8.50 -11.52
C LEU A 206 33.20 -7.63 -11.06
N ILE A 207 33.64 -7.79 -9.81
CA ILE A 207 34.80 -7.05 -9.28
C ILE A 207 36.05 -7.36 -10.11
N GLN A 208 36.32 -8.65 -10.37
CA GLN A 208 37.46 -9.06 -11.19
C GLN A 208 37.39 -8.50 -12.63
N ASN A 209 36.19 -8.46 -13.22
CA ASN A 209 35.99 -7.90 -14.55
C ASN A 209 36.23 -6.38 -14.58
N ILE A 210 35.74 -5.64 -13.57
CA ILE A 210 35.93 -4.20 -13.48
C ILE A 210 37.40 -3.87 -13.19
N GLU A 211 38.08 -4.65 -12.34
CA GLU A 211 39.53 -4.52 -12.11
C GLU A 211 40.34 -4.79 -13.39
N ALA A 212 39.95 -5.79 -14.19
CA ALA A 212 40.59 -6.05 -15.48
C ALA A 212 40.38 -4.87 -16.46
N LYS A 213 39.18 -4.28 -16.50
CA LYS A 213 38.89 -3.08 -17.32
C LYS A 213 39.66 -1.84 -16.85
N MET A 214 39.80 -1.67 -15.54
CA MET A 214 40.61 -0.62 -14.92
C MET A 214 42.07 -0.75 -15.38
N ASN A 215 42.65 -1.95 -15.24
CA ASN A 215 44.04 -2.23 -15.62
C ASN A 215 44.27 -2.04 -17.12
N LYS A 216 43.34 -2.51 -17.95
CA LYS A 216 43.41 -2.31 -19.41
C LYS A 216 43.33 -0.82 -19.77
N SER A 217 42.41 -0.07 -19.18
CA SER A 217 42.29 1.37 -19.45
C SER A 217 43.54 2.13 -19.01
N ALA A 218 44.17 1.73 -17.90
CA ALA A 218 45.46 2.26 -17.47
C ALA A 218 46.61 1.92 -18.43
N GLN A 219 46.62 0.71 -19.00
CA GLN A 219 47.58 0.31 -20.04
C GLN A 219 47.38 1.10 -21.34
N ASP A 220 46.13 1.36 -21.72
CA ASP A 220 45.76 2.16 -22.88
C ASP A 220 45.93 3.68 -22.65
N MET A 221 46.46 4.09 -21.49
CA MET A 221 46.66 5.48 -21.05
C MET A 221 45.35 6.31 -20.93
N ASP A 222 44.20 5.65 -20.84
CA ASP A 222 42.88 6.26 -20.60
C ASP A 222 42.63 6.36 -19.09
N TYR A 223 43.31 7.32 -18.44
CA TYR A 223 43.30 7.47 -16.99
C TYR A 223 41.94 7.90 -16.43
N GLU A 224 41.11 8.59 -17.22
CA GLU A 224 39.75 8.96 -16.80
C GLU A 224 38.86 7.71 -16.66
N LYS A 225 38.89 6.81 -17.65
CA LYS A 225 38.19 5.52 -17.55
C LYS A 225 38.77 4.64 -16.45
N ALA A 226 40.10 4.60 -16.30
CA ALA A 226 40.73 3.83 -15.23
C ALA A 226 40.32 4.33 -13.84
N ALA A 227 40.28 5.64 -13.61
CA ALA A 227 39.82 6.23 -12.35
C ALA A 227 38.34 5.89 -12.07
N MET A 228 37.48 5.96 -13.09
CA MET A 228 36.07 5.56 -12.98
C MET A 228 35.94 4.09 -12.55
N TYR A 229 36.64 3.15 -13.20
CA TYR A 229 36.60 1.74 -12.82
C TYR A 229 37.19 1.47 -11.43
N ARG A 230 38.24 2.20 -11.02
CA ARG A 230 38.80 2.10 -9.66
C ARG A 230 37.76 2.46 -8.60
N ASP A 231 37.08 3.58 -8.80
CA ASP A 231 36.08 4.08 -7.84
C ASP A 231 34.89 3.11 -7.75
N GLN A 232 34.50 2.48 -8.87
CA GLN A 232 33.52 1.39 -8.91
C GLN A 232 33.94 0.17 -8.07
N VAL A 233 35.19 -0.27 -8.20
CA VAL A 233 35.74 -1.42 -7.44
C VAL A 233 35.72 -1.13 -5.94
N ASN A 234 36.11 0.08 -5.53
CA ASN A 234 36.14 0.46 -4.11
C ASN A 234 34.72 0.45 -3.50
N SER A 235 33.75 1.01 -4.21
CA SER A 235 32.34 0.98 -3.78
C SER A 235 31.80 -0.44 -3.67
N LEU A 236 32.13 -1.33 -4.62
CA LEU A 236 31.70 -2.74 -4.59
C LEU A 236 32.31 -3.52 -3.42
N LYS A 237 33.60 -3.31 -3.10
CA LYS A 237 34.29 -3.98 -1.99
C LYS A 237 33.67 -3.64 -0.63
N LEU A 238 33.34 -2.37 -0.39
CA LEU A 238 32.69 -1.91 0.85
C LEU A 238 31.33 -2.58 1.08
N LEU A 239 30.57 -2.85 0.02
CA LEU A 239 29.25 -3.49 0.11
C LEU A 239 29.31 -5.00 0.35
N GLN A 240 30.41 -5.64 -0.07
CA GLN A 240 30.60 -7.08 0.09
C GLN A 240 30.86 -7.46 1.56
N GLU A 241 31.56 -6.60 2.31
CA GLU A 241 31.89 -6.85 3.73
C GLU A 241 30.65 -6.94 4.64
N GLU A 242 29.51 -6.39 4.22
CA GLU A 242 28.26 -6.40 5.01
C GLU A 242 27.37 -7.64 4.78
N GLN A 243 27.62 -8.45 3.74
CA GLN A 243 26.70 -9.52 3.31
C GLN A 243 27.26 -10.94 3.50
N LYS A 244 26.81 -11.65 4.56
CA LYS A 244 27.11 -13.07 4.73
C LYS A 244 26.30 -13.93 3.74
N ILE A 245 26.99 -14.79 2.98
CA ILE A 245 26.37 -15.83 2.15
C ILE A 245 25.74 -16.87 3.08
N VAL A 246 24.47 -17.21 2.84
CA VAL A 246 23.69 -18.10 3.71
C VAL A 246 23.39 -19.45 3.04
N SER A 247 23.45 -19.51 1.70
CA SER A 247 23.38 -20.77 0.96
C SER A 247 24.40 -20.81 -0.18
N PRO A 248 25.12 -21.94 -0.37
CA PRO A 248 26.05 -22.11 -1.48
C PRO A 248 25.33 -22.29 -2.84
N ASN A 249 24.03 -22.59 -2.82
CA ASN A 249 23.23 -22.73 -4.04
C ASN A 249 22.71 -21.36 -4.49
N LEU A 250 23.11 -20.90 -5.68
CA LEU A 250 22.67 -19.66 -6.32
C LEU A 250 21.20 -19.68 -6.80
N ILE A 251 20.35 -20.49 -6.15
CA ILE A 251 18.94 -20.66 -6.53
C ILE A 251 18.10 -19.66 -5.76
N ASP A 252 17.15 -19.04 -6.44
CA ASP A 252 16.15 -18.19 -5.80
C ASP A 252 15.11 -19.04 -5.06
N GLN A 253 14.99 -18.77 -3.76
CA GLN A 253 14.15 -19.53 -2.84
C GLN A 253 13.38 -18.58 -1.92
N ASP A 254 12.13 -18.91 -1.63
CA ASP A 254 11.41 -18.31 -0.50
C ASP A 254 11.23 -19.38 0.58
N ILE A 255 11.60 -19.06 1.82
CA ILE A 255 11.51 -19.98 2.95
C ILE A 255 10.44 -19.46 3.89
N ILE A 256 9.40 -20.27 4.11
CA ILE A 256 8.22 -19.92 4.88
C ILE A 256 8.10 -20.88 6.06
N ALA A 257 8.03 -20.32 7.27
CA ALA A 257 7.75 -21.08 8.48
C ALA A 257 6.83 -20.27 9.39
N MET A 258 6.09 -20.96 10.26
CA MET A 258 5.21 -20.32 11.22
C MET A 258 5.61 -20.61 12.66
N ALA A 259 5.17 -19.73 13.54
CA ALA A 259 5.08 -19.96 14.96
C ALA A 259 3.64 -19.71 15.42
N ARG A 260 3.10 -20.61 16.25
CA ARG A 260 1.76 -20.50 16.80
C ARG A 260 1.84 -20.07 18.26
N GLY A 261 1.08 -19.03 18.60
CA GLY A 261 0.86 -18.53 19.96
C GLY A 261 -0.42 -19.10 20.56
N ILE A 262 -1.07 -18.32 21.44
CA ILE A 262 -2.31 -18.73 22.11
C ILE A 262 -3.52 -18.40 21.24
N GLU A 263 -3.57 -17.22 20.63
CA GLU A 263 -4.70 -16.77 19.78
C GLU A 263 -4.24 -16.29 18.41
N GLU A 264 -2.93 -16.40 18.12
CA GLU A 264 -2.34 -15.89 16.89
C GLU A 264 -1.31 -16.84 16.28
N VAL A 265 -1.07 -16.65 15.00
CA VAL A 265 0.00 -17.30 14.25
C VAL A 265 0.86 -16.22 13.61
N CYS A 266 2.16 -16.32 13.80
CA CYS A 266 3.16 -15.51 13.11
C CYS A 266 3.79 -16.35 12.00
N ILE A 267 3.54 -15.99 10.74
CA ILE A 267 4.25 -16.56 9.59
C ILE A 267 5.42 -15.67 9.25
N GLN A 268 6.61 -16.26 9.15
CA GLN A 268 7.83 -15.60 8.72
C GLN A 268 8.22 -16.10 7.33
N ILE A 269 8.58 -15.17 6.46
CA ILE A 269 9.16 -15.47 5.14
C ILE A 269 10.55 -14.83 5.02
N PHE A 270 11.52 -15.61 4.54
CA PHE A 270 12.84 -15.13 4.14
C PHE A 270 12.96 -15.22 2.62
N PHE A 271 13.37 -14.11 2.01
CA PHE A 271 13.60 -14.02 0.57
C PHE A 271 15.07 -14.29 0.29
N ILE A 272 15.39 -15.45 -0.30
CA ILE A 272 16.75 -15.79 -0.70
C ILE A 272 16.86 -15.62 -2.22
N ARG A 273 17.80 -14.78 -2.65
CA ARG A 273 18.09 -14.58 -4.08
C ARG A 273 19.57 -14.84 -4.30
N SER A 274 19.88 -15.72 -5.24
CA SER A 274 21.27 -16.10 -5.55
C SER A 274 22.10 -16.45 -4.30
N GLY A 275 21.53 -17.24 -3.38
CA GLY A 275 22.21 -17.69 -2.15
C GLY A 275 22.33 -16.67 -1.01
N LYS A 276 21.88 -15.42 -1.21
CA LYS A 276 21.90 -14.34 -0.22
C LYS A 276 20.50 -14.03 0.31
N ILE A 277 20.38 -13.68 1.59
CA ILE A 277 19.12 -13.18 2.17
C ILE A 277 18.92 -11.74 1.71
N LEU A 278 17.92 -11.52 0.84
CA LEU A 278 17.51 -10.18 0.40
C LEU A 278 16.71 -9.44 1.49
N GLY A 279 15.99 -10.20 2.32
CA GLY A 279 15.18 -9.65 3.40
C GLY A 279 14.30 -10.69 4.07
N ARG A 280 13.58 -10.24 5.10
CA ARG A 280 12.61 -11.05 5.84
C ARG A 280 11.34 -10.25 6.11
N GLU A 281 10.20 -10.93 6.08
CA GLU A 281 8.89 -10.37 6.43
C GLU A 281 8.15 -11.29 7.39
N HIS A 282 7.26 -10.70 8.19
CA HIS A 282 6.41 -11.43 9.13
C HIS A 282 4.95 -11.02 8.92
N PHE A 283 4.05 -11.95 9.19
CA PHE A 283 2.61 -11.77 9.10
C PHE A 283 1.96 -12.34 10.34
N ILE A 284 1.20 -11.51 11.05
CA ILE A 284 0.44 -11.93 12.23
C ILE A 284 -1.01 -12.12 11.81
N MET A 285 -1.54 -13.31 12.06
CA MET A 285 -2.92 -13.69 11.79
C MET A 285 -3.57 -14.14 13.10
N GLU A 286 -4.87 -13.91 13.21
CA GLU A 286 -5.66 -14.47 14.31
C GLU A 286 -5.99 -15.93 14.03
N ASP A 287 -5.98 -16.71 15.09
CA ASP A 287 -6.23 -18.15 15.09
C ASP A 287 -7.27 -18.50 16.15
N ASN A 288 -8.45 -17.88 16.01
CA ASN A 288 -9.54 -17.94 16.98
C ASN A 288 -10.18 -19.34 17.09
N PHE A 289 -9.97 -20.20 16.10
CA PHE A 289 -10.61 -21.52 16.00
C PHE A 289 -9.65 -22.69 16.12
N MET A 290 -8.40 -22.43 16.51
CA MET A 290 -7.35 -23.43 16.54
C MET A 290 -7.26 -24.22 15.23
N GLU A 291 -7.12 -23.51 14.10
CA GLU A 291 -7.08 -24.11 12.76
C GLU A 291 -5.85 -24.99 12.56
N ASP A 292 -5.91 -25.92 11.59
CA ASP A 292 -4.76 -26.77 11.30
C ASP A 292 -3.64 -25.95 10.65
N LYS A 293 -2.39 -26.24 11.02
CA LYS A 293 -1.22 -25.53 10.49
C LYS A 293 -1.14 -25.64 8.97
N ASN A 294 -1.53 -26.79 8.43
CA ASN A 294 -1.51 -27.03 6.99
C ASN A 294 -2.51 -26.12 6.25
N GLU A 295 -3.70 -25.93 6.82
CA GLU A 295 -4.72 -25.01 6.29
C GLU A 295 -4.26 -23.55 6.34
N ILE A 296 -3.61 -23.15 7.44
CA ILE A 296 -3.06 -21.80 7.61
C ILE A 296 -1.96 -21.52 6.58
N LEU A 297 -1.01 -22.43 6.38
CA LEU A 297 0.02 -22.28 5.34
C LEU A 297 -0.58 -22.28 3.94
N ASN A 298 -1.54 -23.15 3.68
CA ASN A 298 -2.23 -23.23 2.39
C ASN A 298 -2.87 -21.88 2.04
N SER A 299 -3.66 -21.33 2.96
CA SER A 299 -4.31 -20.03 2.79
C SER A 299 -3.30 -18.88 2.65
N PHE A 300 -2.24 -18.90 3.46
CA PHE A 300 -1.16 -17.92 3.41
C PHE A 300 -0.50 -17.89 2.03
N ILE A 301 -0.08 -19.05 1.51
CA ILE A 301 0.63 -19.16 0.23
C ILE A 301 -0.25 -18.65 -0.92
N LYS A 302 -1.54 -19.03 -0.95
CA LYS A 302 -2.49 -18.54 -1.96
C LYS A 302 -2.60 -17.01 -1.93
N GLN A 303 -2.90 -16.43 -0.77
CA GLN A 303 -3.11 -14.99 -0.65
C GLN A 303 -1.81 -14.20 -0.88
N PHE A 304 -0.68 -14.69 -0.35
CA PHE A 304 0.64 -14.08 -0.53
C PHE A 304 1.03 -14.04 -1.99
N TYR A 305 1.02 -15.19 -2.68
CA TYR A 305 1.42 -15.25 -4.08
C TYR A 305 0.39 -14.72 -5.06
N ILE A 306 -0.85 -14.44 -4.66
CA ILE A 306 -1.78 -13.62 -5.47
C ILE A 306 -1.33 -12.16 -5.45
N GLY A 307 -0.99 -11.63 -4.27
CA GLY A 307 -0.56 -10.24 -4.09
C GLY A 307 0.85 -9.94 -4.61
N THR A 308 1.72 -10.94 -4.70
CA THR A 308 3.08 -10.78 -5.23
C THR A 308 3.12 -11.07 -6.73
N ALA A 309 4.01 -10.37 -7.44
CA ALA A 309 4.20 -10.61 -8.87
C ALA A 309 5.35 -11.58 -9.18
N TYR A 310 6.22 -11.85 -8.21
CA TYR A 310 7.39 -12.70 -8.39
C TYR A 310 7.23 -14.02 -7.65
N VAL A 311 7.59 -15.11 -8.31
CA VAL A 311 7.56 -16.46 -7.77
C VAL A 311 8.98 -17.06 -7.89
N PRO A 312 9.61 -17.51 -6.80
CA PRO A 312 10.96 -18.11 -6.83
C PRO A 312 10.95 -19.50 -7.48
N LYS A 313 12.13 -20.09 -7.68
CA LYS A 313 12.26 -21.44 -8.23
C LYS A 313 11.85 -22.50 -7.22
N GLU A 314 12.22 -22.29 -5.97
CA GLU A 314 11.83 -23.18 -4.89
C GLU A 314 11.12 -22.41 -3.79
N ILE A 315 10.10 -23.03 -3.21
CA ILE A 315 9.42 -22.54 -2.02
C ILE A 315 9.58 -23.61 -0.96
N ILE A 316 10.25 -23.27 0.13
CA ILE A 316 10.55 -24.18 1.23
C ILE A 316 9.54 -23.93 2.33
N ILE A 317 8.82 -24.96 2.75
CA ILE A 317 7.77 -24.88 3.76
C ILE A 317 7.99 -25.94 4.85
N GLU A 318 7.47 -25.70 6.05
CA GLU A 318 7.65 -26.61 7.20
C GLU A 318 6.74 -27.85 7.17
N ASN A 319 5.56 -27.73 6.58
CA ASN A 319 4.53 -28.76 6.57
C ASN A 319 3.95 -28.93 5.18
N GLU A 320 3.48 -30.13 4.85
CA GLU A 320 2.72 -30.35 3.62
C GLU A 320 1.42 -29.57 3.66
N ILE A 321 1.10 -28.90 2.55
CA ILE A 321 -0.13 -28.14 2.38
C ILE A 321 -1.12 -28.95 1.54
N GLU A 322 -2.41 -28.69 1.77
CA GLU A 322 -3.44 -29.16 0.86
C GLU A 322 -3.26 -28.54 -0.53
N ASP A 323 -3.80 -29.20 -1.56
CA ASP A 323 -3.77 -28.72 -2.95
C ASP A 323 -2.36 -28.46 -3.52
N LEU A 324 -1.31 -29.09 -2.98
CA LEU A 324 0.09 -28.85 -3.37
C LEU A 324 0.30 -28.89 -4.90
N ASP A 325 -0.30 -29.86 -5.59
CA ASP A 325 -0.22 -29.99 -7.05
C ASP A 325 -0.90 -28.82 -7.79
N ILE A 326 -2.05 -28.36 -7.30
CA ILE A 326 -2.82 -27.27 -7.92
C ILE A 326 -2.08 -25.95 -7.73
N ILE A 327 -1.56 -25.71 -6.52
CA ILE A 327 -0.77 -24.53 -6.19
C ILE A 327 0.52 -24.51 -6.99
N THR A 328 1.21 -25.65 -7.10
CA THR A 328 2.44 -25.74 -7.89
C THR A 328 2.16 -25.40 -9.35
N LYS A 329 1.13 -25.99 -9.97
CA LYS A 329 0.73 -25.67 -11.36
C LYS A 329 0.34 -24.20 -11.53
N TRP A 330 -0.40 -23.63 -10.58
CA TRP A 330 -0.76 -22.22 -10.60
C TRP A 330 0.48 -21.31 -10.56
N LEU A 331 1.42 -21.60 -9.67
CA LEU A 331 2.66 -20.85 -9.52
C LEU A 331 3.59 -21.01 -10.74
N GLU A 332 3.63 -22.21 -11.35
CA GLU A 332 4.32 -22.47 -12.62
C GLU A 332 3.75 -21.62 -13.76
N ASN A 333 2.42 -21.57 -13.90
CA ASN A 333 1.75 -20.74 -14.90
C ASN A 333 2.04 -19.25 -14.68
N LYS A 334 2.04 -18.81 -13.40
CA LYS A 334 2.34 -17.42 -13.04
C LYS A 334 3.80 -17.05 -13.33
N ARG A 335 4.74 -17.97 -13.07
CA ARG A 335 6.18 -17.78 -13.29
C ARG A 335 6.60 -17.94 -14.75
N GLY A 336 5.91 -18.79 -15.51
CA GLY A 336 6.30 -19.23 -16.84
C GLY A 336 7.43 -20.27 -16.88
N SER A 337 7.80 -20.85 -15.73
CA SER A 337 8.82 -21.90 -15.61
C SER A 337 8.56 -22.78 -14.38
N LYS A 338 9.24 -23.95 -14.31
CA LYS A 338 9.05 -24.93 -13.23
C LYS A 338 9.26 -24.31 -11.84
N VAL A 339 8.36 -24.62 -10.92
CA VAL A 339 8.39 -24.23 -9.51
C VAL A 339 8.36 -25.50 -8.66
N SER A 340 9.08 -25.53 -7.56
CA SER A 340 9.11 -26.69 -6.65
C SER A 340 8.80 -26.25 -5.23
N ILE A 341 7.70 -26.79 -4.67
CA ILE A 341 7.37 -26.64 -3.25
C ILE A 341 7.99 -27.82 -2.51
N ILE A 342 8.84 -27.54 -1.52
CA ILE A 342 9.69 -28.55 -0.87
C ILE A 342 9.48 -28.52 0.63
N VAL A 343 9.27 -29.70 1.22
CA VAL A 343 9.21 -29.90 2.68
C VAL A 343 10.49 -30.63 3.12
N PRO A 344 11.56 -29.91 3.49
CA PRO A 344 12.82 -30.54 3.83
C PRO A 344 12.70 -31.27 5.17
N LYS A 345 13.27 -32.48 5.25
CA LYS A 345 13.33 -33.25 6.50
C LYS A 345 14.70 -33.20 7.18
N ARG A 346 15.77 -33.01 6.40
CA ARG A 346 17.18 -32.96 6.86
C ARG A 346 18.03 -32.14 5.87
N GLY A 347 19.25 -31.77 6.27
CA GLY A 347 20.23 -31.06 5.44
C GLY A 347 20.13 -29.54 5.51
N GLU A 348 20.80 -28.83 4.59
CA GLU A 348 20.91 -27.36 4.61
C GLU A 348 19.56 -26.66 4.51
N LYS A 349 18.67 -27.12 3.62
CA LYS A 349 17.31 -26.58 3.47
C LYS A 349 16.51 -26.67 4.78
N PHE A 350 16.73 -27.73 5.57
CA PHE A 350 16.12 -27.88 6.88
C PHE A 350 16.72 -26.90 7.90
N ALA A 351 18.04 -26.71 7.91
CA ALA A 351 18.68 -25.74 8.79
C ALA A 351 18.21 -24.29 8.52
N LEU A 352 18.02 -23.93 7.24
CA LEU A 352 17.43 -22.64 6.88
C LEU A 352 15.98 -22.51 7.35
N LEU A 353 15.18 -23.57 7.17
CA LEU A 353 13.81 -23.60 7.67
C LEU A 353 13.76 -23.43 9.20
N GLU A 354 14.65 -24.10 9.95
CA GLU A 354 14.77 -23.94 11.40
C GLU A 354 15.13 -22.51 11.80
N LEU A 355 16.03 -21.85 11.06
CA LEU A 355 16.36 -20.45 11.26
C LEU A 355 15.12 -19.56 11.09
N VAL A 356 14.34 -19.76 10.03
CA VAL A 356 13.10 -18.99 9.77
C VAL A 356 12.06 -19.26 10.86
N SER A 357 11.88 -20.52 11.26
CA SER A 357 10.96 -20.90 12.34
C SER A 357 11.35 -20.26 13.69
N LYS A 358 12.65 -20.22 14.00
CA LYS A 358 13.16 -19.55 15.20
C LYS A 358 12.91 -18.05 15.16
N ASN A 359 13.05 -17.41 13.99
CA ASN A 359 12.71 -15.99 13.81
C ASN A 359 11.22 -15.75 13.97
N ALA A 360 10.36 -16.63 13.46
CA ALA A 360 8.92 -16.55 13.65
C ALA A 360 8.55 -16.59 15.13
N LYS A 361 9.17 -17.49 15.91
CA LYS A 361 8.97 -17.58 17.38
C LYS A 361 9.46 -16.34 18.12
N ASP A 362 10.66 -15.83 17.78
CA ASP A 362 11.19 -14.61 18.40
C ASP A 362 10.31 -13.39 18.09
N MET A 363 9.80 -13.30 16.86
CA MET A 363 8.89 -12.24 16.44
C MET A 363 7.55 -12.32 17.20
N LEU A 364 6.99 -13.52 17.32
CA LEU A 364 5.79 -13.78 18.11
C LEU A 364 5.99 -13.37 19.58
N ASN A 365 7.11 -13.73 20.21
CA ASN A 365 7.38 -13.36 21.59
C ASN A 365 7.58 -11.84 21.78
N LYS A 366 8.20 -11.15 20.81
CA LYS A 366 8.47 -9.70 20.89
C LYS A 366 7.27 -8.83 20.55
N TYR A 367 6.44 -9.27 19.61
CA TYR A 367 5.39 -8.46 19.01
C TYR A 367 3.98 -9.03 19.18
N GLY A 368 3.82 -10.33 19.44
CA GLY A 368 2.52 -10.97 19.72
C GLY A 368 1.82 -10.30 20.89
N ASP A 369 2.49 -10.22 22.05
CA ASP A 369 1.93 -9.58 23.25
C ASP A 369 1.53 -8.11 23.04
N LYS A 370 2.38 -7.34 22.32
CA LYS A 370 2.12 -5.91 22.07
C LYS A 370 1.01 -5.70 21.05
N PHE A 371 0.95 -6.54 20.02
CA PHE A 371 -0.06 -6.47 18.97
C PHE A 371 -1.42 -6.94 19.48
N LEU A 372 -1.47 -8.07 20.20
CA LEU A 372 -2.67 -8.55 20.90
C LEU A 372 -3.16 -7.54 21.92
N LYS A 373 -2.28 -6.98 22.74
CA LYS A 373 -2.66 -5.96 23.71
C LYS A 373 -3.31 -4.77 23.00
N LYS A 374 -2.72 -4.29 21.91
CA LYS A 374 -3.26 -3.19 21.13
C LYS A 374 -4.60 -3.54 20.47
N HIS A 375 -4.72 -4.75 19.90
CA HIS A 375 -5.96 -5.19 19.27
C HIS A 375 -7.08 -5.36 20.29
N ARG A 376 -6.82 -6.03 21.42
CA ARG A 376 -7.75 -6.15 22.55
C ARG A 376 -8.13 -4.78 23.12
N GLU A 377 -7.18 -3.84 23.24
CA GLU A 377 -7.45 -2.46 23.65
C GLU A 377 -8.35 -1.74 22.64
N ASN A 378 -8.14 -1.92 21.33
CA ASN A 378 -8.98 -1.33 20.30
C ASN A 378 -10.40 -1.92 20.30
N ILE A 379 -10.55 -3.24 20.41
CA ILE A 379 -11.87 -3.89 20.49
C ILE A 379 -12.60 -3.43 21.75
N LYS A 380 -11.94 -3.40 22.92
CA LYS A 380 -12.51 -2.83 24.14
C LYS A 380 -12.90 -1.37 23.98
N ALA A 381 -12.11 -0.57 23.27
CA ALA A 381 -12.47 0.81 22.97
C ALA A 381 -13.74 0.90 22.11
N LEU A 382 -13.90 0.01 21.12
CA LEU A 382 -15.11 -0.06 20.30
C LEU A 382 -16.33 -0.55 21.11
N GLU A 383 -16.16 -1.53 22.00
CA GLU A 383 -17.21 -1.99 22.92
C GLU A 383 -17.64 -0.88 23.88
N GLU A 384 -16.69 -0.11 24.42
CA GLU A 384 -16.99 1.06 25.24
C GLU A 384 -17.77 2.10 24.44
N ILE A 385 -17.39 2.39 23.18
CA ILE A 385 -18.16 3.28 22.30
C ILE A 385 -19.57 2.71 22.10
N GLN A 386 -19.69 1.44 21.70
CA GLN A 386 -20.97 0.75 21.49
C GLN A 386 -21.90 0.92 22.70
N ASN A 387 -21.39 0.65 23.90
CA ASN A 387 -22.18 0.76 25.13
C ASN A 387 -22.56 2.20 25.48
N VAL A 388 -21.67 3.16 25.24
CA VAL A 388 -21.92 4.57 25.57
C VAL A 388 -23.00 5.17 24.67
N ILE A 389 -22.99 4.85 23.37
CA ILE A 389 -23.99 5.32 22.40
C ILE A 389 -25.12 4.32 22.14
N ASP A 390 -25.19 3.22 22.90
CA ASP A 390 -26.23 2.19 22.84
C ASP A 390 -26.47 1.66 21.41
N LEU A 391 -25.39 1.24 20.74
CA LEU A 391 -25.44 0.65 19.41
C LEU A 391 -25.79 -0.84 19.46
N GLU A 392 -26.66 -1.29 18.55
CA GLU A 392 -27.06 -2.69 18.42
C GLU A 392 -25.87 -3.61 18.06
N GLU A 393 -24.98 -3.14 17.20
CA GLU A 393 -23.81 -3.89 16.71
C GLU A 393 -22.51 -3.12 16.98
N LEU A 394 -21.41 -3.85 17.12
CA LEU A 394 -20.08 -3.27 17.37
C LEU A 394 -19.63 -2.47 16.14
N PRO A 395 -19.22 -1.19 16.28
CA PRO A 395 -18.85 -0.36 15.13
C PRO A 395 -17.45 -0.71 14.61
N VAL A 396 -17.34 -1.77 13.80
CA VAL A 396 -16.07 -2.28 13.26
C VAL A 396 -15.44 -1.27 12.31
N ARG A 397 -16.25 -0.62 11.47
CA ARG A 397 -15.85 0.39 10.49
C ARG A 397 -16.46 1.74 10.85
N ILE A 398 -15.59 2.71 11.13
CA ILE A 398 -15.97 4.09 11.47
C ILE A 398 -15.48 5.03 10.37
N GLU A 399 -16.38 5.85 9.83
CA GLU A 399 -16.03 6.95 8.93
C GLU A 399 -16.16 8.29 9.66
N ALA A 400 -15.10 9.09 9.67
CA ALA A 400 -15.12 10.41 10.29
C ALA A 400 -14.95 11.52 9.25
N PHE A 401 -15.80 12.54 9.37
CA PHE A 401 -15.87 13.66 8.44
C PHE A 401 -15.52 14.98 9.13
N ASP A 402 -14.65 15.74 8.48
CA ASP A 402 -14.28 17.11 8.86
C ASP A 402 -14.48 18.05 7.66
N ILE A 403 -15.20 19.15 7.87
CA ILE A 403 -15.33 20.24 6.91
C ILE A 403 -14.47 21.39 7.40
N SER A 404 -13.44 21.72 6.63
CA SER A 404 -12.56 22.82 6.94
C SER A 404 -12.80 23.96 5.94
N ASN A 405 -13.36 25.06 6.44
CA ASN A 405 -13.55 26.30 5.69
C ASN A 405 -12.47 27.32 6.09
N ILE A 406 -11.67 27.75 5.12
CA ILE A 406 -10.66 28.80 5.32
C ILE A 406 -10.99 29.96 4.39
N SER A 407 -11.19 31.14 4.95
CA SER A 407 -11.48 32.37 4.20
C SER A 407 -10.46 32.59 3.08
N GLY A 408 -10.92 32.59 1.82
CA GLY A 408 -10.11 32.85 0.62
C GLY A 408 -9.55 31.64 -0.12
N VAL A 409 -9.87 30.40 0.27
CA VAL A 409 -9.47 29.15 -0.43
C VAL A 409 -10.70 28.27 -0.66
N GLU A 410 -10.72 27.44 -1.71
CA GLU A 410 -11.79 26.46 -1.97
C GLU A 410 -12.05 25.59 -0.72
N SER A 411 -13.32 25.48 -0.31
CA SER A 411 -13.74 24.62 0.80
C SER A 411 -13.47 23.14 0.52
N VAL A 412 -13.06 22.39 1.55
CA VAL A 412 -12.73 20.98 1.42
C VAL A 412 -13.34 20.16 2.54
N GLY A 413 -14.03 19.09 2.16
CA GLY A 413 -14.40 18.01 3.08
C GLY A 413 -13.35 16.90 3.09
N SER A 414 -13.01 16.42 4.27
CA SER A 414 -12.10 15.30 4.45
C SER A 414 -12.83 14.12 5.12
N MET A 415 -12.51 12.91 4.67
CA MET A 415 -13.05 11.67 5.21
C MET A 415 -11.88 10.75 5.54
N VAL A 416 -11.83 10.34 6.81
CA VAL A 416 -10.90 9.32 7.29
C VAL A 416 -11.68 8.07 7.69
N VAL A 417 -11.00 6.93 7.63
CA VAL A 417 -11.62 5.63 7.85
C VAL A 417 -10.83 4.89 8.91
N PHE A 418 -11.54 4.37 9.91
CA PHE A 418 -10.99 3.46 10.90
C PHE A 418 -11.69 2.11 10.78
N GLU A 419 -10.92 1.03 10.86
CA GLU A 419 -11.42 -0.34 10.84
C GLU A 419 -10.75 -1.10 11.99
N ASN A 420 -11.53 -1.75 12.85
CA ASN A 420 -11.03 -2.42 14.07
C ASN A 420 -10.18 -1.49 14.98
N GLY A 421 -10.56 -0.22 15.09
CA GLY A 421 -9.86 0.80 15.89
C GLY A 421 -8.53 1.30 15.29
N GLU A 422 -8.18 0.89 14.07
CA GLU A 422 -6.98 1.33 13.35
C GLU A 422 -7.29 2.13 12.09
N ALA A 423 -6.43 3.10 11.80
CA ALA A 423 -6.55 3.96 10.63
C ALA A 423 -6.33 3.20 9.32
N LYS A 424 -7.37 3.12 8.48
CA LYS A 424 -7.32 2.51 7.13
C LYS A 424 -7.04 3.58 6.07
N LYS A 425 -5.79 4.02 6.00
CA LYS A 425 -5.34 5.14 5.15
C LYS A 425 -5.62 4.97 3.65
N SER A 426 -5.71 3.74 3.15
CA SER A 426 -6.08 3.45 1.75
C SER A 426 -7.46 3.98 1.38
N ASP A 427 -8.35 4.08 2.36
CA ASP A 427 -9.76 4.41 2.16
C ASP A 427 -10.04 5.89 2.43
N TYR A 428 -9.03 6.68 2.78
CA TYR A 428 -9.18 8.12 3.02
C TYR A 428 -9.55 8.86 1.74
N ARG A 429 -10.41 9.88 1.85
CA ARG A 429 -10.89 10.64 0.70
C ARG A 429 -10.96 12.12 1.01
N ARG A 430 -10.72 12.93 -0.02
CA ARG A 430 -10.84 14.38 0.01
C ARG A 430 -11.86 14.80 -1.03
N PHE A 431 -12.74 15.69 -0.63
CA PHE A 431 -13.85 16.18 -1.45
C PHE A 431 -13.67 17.67 -1.62
N ARG A 432 -13.33 18.09 -2.84
CA ARG A 432 -13.40 19.49 -3.21
C ARG A 432 -14.88 19.86 -3.36
N ILE A 433 -15.32 20.85 -2.58
CA ILE A 433 -16.68 21.39 -2.60
C ILE A 433 -16.81 22.31 -3.80
N ARG A 434 -17.91 22.19 -4.54
CA ARG A 434 -18.13 22.91 -5.81
C ARG A 434 -19.38 23.78 -5.79
N SER A 435 -20.38 23.43 -4.97
CA SER A 435 -21.72 24.04 -5.04
C SER A 435 -21.87 25.29 -4.18
N VAL A 436 -20.97 25.55 -3.23
CA VAL A 436 -21.13 26.60 -2.23
C VAL A 436 -20.08 27.70 -2.43
N THR A 437 -20.52 28.91 -2.79
CA THR A 437 -19.66 30.09 -3.01
C THR A 437 -19.48 30.96 -1.75
N THR A 438 -20.30 30.75 -0.73
CA THR A 438 -20.22 31.38 0.60
C THR A 438 -19.78 30.36 1.66
N PRO A 439 -19.28 30.77 2.85
CA PRO A 439 -18.91 29.83 3.92
C PRO A 439 -20.17 29.20 4.56
N ASP A 440 -20.74 28.21 3.88
CA ASP A 440 -21.82 27.38 4.41
C ASP A 440 -21.28 25.96 4.67
N ASP A 441 -20.87 25.74 5.93
CA ASP A 441 -20.36 24.46 6.43
C ASP A 441 -21.41 23.34 6.29
N TYR A 442 -22.69 23.68 6.37
CA TYR A 442 -23.80 22.74 6.31
C TYR A 442 -24.09 22.27 4.89
N GLY A 443 -24.19 23.19 3.94
CA GLY A 443 -24.32 22.84 2.52
C GLY A 443 -23.10 22.08 1.99
N SER A 444 -21.90 22.47 2.47
CA SER A 444 -20.64 21.77 2.17
C SER A 444 -20.65 20.32 2.66
N LEU A 445 -21.09 20.10 3.89
CA LEU A 445 -21.22 18.77 4.46
C LEU A 445 -22.24 17.92 3.70
N GLU A 446 -23.39 18.50 3.38
CA GLU A 446 -24.45 17.85 2.61
C GLU A 446 -23.94 17.37 1.24
N GLU A 447 -23.18 18.20 0.50
CA GLU A 447 -22.58 17.82 -0.79
C GLU A 447 -21.66 16.59 -0.64
N VAL A 448 -20.80 16.61 0.37
CA VAL A 448 -19.81 15.55 0.62
C VAL A 448 -20.49 14.22 0.93
N LEU A 449 -21.44 14.22 1.85
CA LEU A 449 -22.17 13.03 2.27
C LEU A 449 -23.00 12.47 1.10
N ARG A 450 -23.75 13.31 0.40
CA ARG A 450 -24.53 12.87 -0.77
C ARG A 450 -23.62 12.21 -1.81
N ARG A 451 -22.49 12.82 -2.15
CA ARG A 451 -21.55 12.26 -3.14
C ARG A 451 -20.92 10.94 -2.67
N ARG A 452 -20.58 10.84 -1.39
CA ARG A 452 -20.03 9.62 -0.77
C ARG A 452 -21.00 8.45 -0.86
N PHE A 453 -22.25 8.67 -0.49
CA PHE A 453 -23.24 7.60 -0.37
C PHE A 453 -23.91 7.27 -1.71
N MET A 454 -24.21 8.24 -2.57
CA MET A 454 -24.71 7.95 -3.92
C MET A 454 -23.70 7.12 -4.73
N ARG A 455 -22.41 7.48 -4.67
CA ARG A 455 -21.38 6.68 -5.34
C ARG A 455 -21.26 5.29 -4.73
N GLY A 456 -21.37 5.18 -3.42
CA GLY A 456 -21.37 3.89 -2.73
C GLY A 456 -22.56 2.99 -3.13
N LEU A 457 -23.77 3.56 -3.28
CA LEU A 457 -24.94 2.84 -3.78
C LEU A 457 -24.75 2.38 -5.23
N GLN A 458 -24.26 3.26 -6.12
CA GLN A 458 -23.96 2.92 -7.51
C GLN A 458 -22.94 1.78 -7.61
N GLU A 459 -21.87 1.83 -6.82
CA GLU A 459 -20.86 0.78 -6.78
C GLU A 459 -21.44 -0.53 -6.19
N LYS A 460 -22.32 -0.47 -5.19
CA LYS A 460 -23.05 -1.65 -4.69
C LYS A 460 -23.98 -2.27 -5.74
N GLU A 461 -24.70 -1.46 -6.52
CA GLU A 461 -25.54 -1.95 -7.62
C GLU A 461 -24.71 -2.58 -8.74
N THR A 462 -23.56 -1.98 -9.06
CA THR A 462 -22.63 -2.51 -10.07
C THR A 462 -22.05 -3.86 -9.61
N LEU A 463 -21.73 -4.00 -8.32
CA LEU A 463 -21.28 -5.28 -7.73
C LEU A 463 -22.35 -6.39 -7.79
N LYS A 464 -23.65 -6.06 -7.81
CA LYS A 464 -24.73 -7.03 -8.03
C LYS A 464 -24.79 -7.53 -9.47
N LEU A 465 -24.26 -6.77 -10.43
CA LEU A 465 -24.28 -7.07 -11.87
C LEU A 465 -22.97 -7.70 -12.36
N ASP A 466 -21.83 -7.33 -11.78
CA ASP A 466 -20.50 -7.90 -12.08
C ASP A 466 -19.60 -7.91 -10.82
N PRO A 467 -19.30 -9.09 -10.22
CA PRO A 467 -18.53 -9.18 -8.98
C PRO A 467 -17.04 -8.83 -9.08
N VAL A 468 -16.52 -8.57 -10.29
CA VAL A 468 -15.06 -8.58 -10.56
C VAL A 468 -14.38 -7.20 -10.37
N GLU A 469 -15.13 -6.10 -10.30
CA GLU A 469 -14.54 -4.77 -10.11
C GLU A 469 -15.21 -3.99 -8.98
N LEU A 470 -14.44 -3.69 -7.91
CA LEU A 470 -14.06 -2.32 -7.52
C LEU A 470 -13.45 -2.28 -6.10
N LYS A 471 -12.26 -1.66 -5.99
CA LYS A 471 -11.79 -1.05 -4.73
C LYS A 471 -12.42 0.35 -4.62
N GLY A 472 -13.44 0.52 -3.77
CA GLY A 472 -14.30 1.71 -3.84
C GLY A 472 -15.03 2.12 -2.56
N PHE A 473 -16.03 2.97 -2.73
CA PHE A 473 -17.01 3.50 -1.76
C PHE A 473 -18.14 2.51 -1.43
N SER A 474 -18.11 1.30 -1.97
CA SER A 474 -19.12 0.25 -1.77
C SER A 474 -19.23 -0.24 -0.32
N SER A 475 -18.15 -0.23 0.46
CA SER A 475 -18.20 -0.55 1.90
C SER A 475 -18.81 0.60 2.68
N PHE A 476 -19.90 0.36 3.39
CA PHE A 476 -20.55 1.38 4.24
C PHE A 476 -20.01 1.29 5.66
N PRO A 477 -19.91 2.41 6.39
CA PRO A 477 -19.52 2.39 7.80
C PRO A 477 -20.65 1.88 8.71
N ASP A 478 -20.26 1.33 9.85
CA ASP A 478 -21.16 0.94 10.94
C ASP A 478 -21.48 2.16 11.84
N LEU A 479 -20.62 3.17 11.82
CA LEU A 479 -20.79 4.43 12.55
C LEU A 479 -20.17 5.60 11.77
N ILE A 480 -20.92 6.69 11.65
CA ILE A 480 -20.43 7.96 11.10
C ILE A 480 -20.13 8.92 12.26
N MET A 481 -18.92 9.47 12.28
CA MET A 481 -18.50 10.48 13.26
C MET A 481 -18.32 11.84 12.60
N MET A 482 -19.02 12.83 13.11
CA MET A 482 -18.95 14.21 12.65
C MET A 482 -18.04 15.03 13.57
N ASP A 483 -17.06 15.76 13.03
CA ASP A 483 -16.33 16.80 13.80
C ASP A 483 -17.20 18.07 13.91
N GLY A 484 -18.34 17.94 14.57
CA GLY A 484 -19.34 18.98 14.72
C GLY A 484 -20.48 18.55 15.63
N GLY A 485 -21.23 19.53 16.10
CA GLY A 485 -22.34 19.33 17.03
C GLY A 485 -23.64 18.89 16.36
N LYS A 486 -24.75 19.18 17.03
CA LYS A 486 -26.11 18.77 16.66
C LYS A 486 -26.51 19.13 15.22
N GLY A 487 -26.08 20.29 14.72
CA GLY A 487 -26.41 20.73 13.36
C GLY A 487 -25.82 19.83 12.29
N GLN A 488 -24.53 19.49 12.40
CA GLN A 488 -23.82 18.60 11.48
C GLN A 488 -24.40 17.18 11.51
N VAL A 489 -24.73 16.67 12.70
CA VAL A 489 -25.37 15.35 12.86
C VAL A 489 -26.73 15.30 12.15
N ASN A 490 -27.57 16.31 12.33
CA ASN A 490 -28.89 16.35 11.70
C ASN A 490 -28.83 16.42 10.16
N ILE A 491 -27.82 17.09 9.60
CA ILE A 491 -27.62 17.13 8.14
C ILE A 491 -27.23 15.75 7.62
N ALA A 492 -26.33 15.07 8.32
CA ALA A 492 -25.95 13.72 7.95
C ALA A 492 -27.15 12.77 8.01
N LEU A 493 -27.94 12.83 9.09
CA LEU A 493 -29.17 12.04 9.22
C LEU A 493 -30.16 12.34 8.10
N LYS A 494 -30.37 13.62 7.75
CA LYS A 494 -31.23 14.03 6.63
C LYS A 494 -30.77 13.44 5.29
N VAL A 495 -29.48 13.51 4.99
CA VAL A 495 -28.92 12.95 3.75
C VAL A 495 -29.08 11.43 3.69
N LEU A 496 -28.85 10.74 4.80
CA LEU A 496 -28.98 9.29 4.88
C LEU A 496 -30.44 8.86 4.71
N ASP A 497 -31.38 9.55 5.35
CA ASP A 497 -32.83 9.31 5.25
C ASP A 497 -33.32 9.48 3.80
N GLU A 498 -32.91 10.56 3.12
CA GLU A 498 -33.24 10.79 1.71
C GLU A 498 -32.67 9.72 0.76
N LEU A 499 -31.57 9.07 1.13
CA LEU A 499 -30.95 7.99 0.36
C LEU A 499 -31.44 6.60 0.80
N GLY A 500 -32.32 6.52 1.81
CA GLY A 500 -32.82 5.25 2.36
C GLY A 500 -31.74 4.42 3.07
N ILE A 501 -30.72 5.07 3.63
CA ILE A 501 -29.58 4.43 4.29
C ILE A 501 -29.74 4.55 5.80
N ASN A 502 -29.71 3.43 6.53
CA ASN A 502 -29.76 3.44 7.99
C ASN A 502 -28.37 3.20 8.58
N ILE A 503 -27.65 4.27 8.91
CA ILE A 503 -26.35 4.21 9.60
C ILE A 503 -26.38 5.16 10.79
N PRO A 504 -25.97 4.72 12.00
CA PRO A 504 -25.82 5.58 13.16
C PRO A 504 -24.86 6.76 12.91
N VAL A 505 -25.26 7.97 13.32
CA VAL A 505 -24.43 9.18 13.22
C VAL A 505 -24.25 9.81 14.60
N CYS A 506 -22.99 10.05 14.98
CA CYS A 506 -22.67 10.79 16.19
C CYS A 506 -21.81 12.03 15.89
N GLY A 507 -21.91 13.05 16.74
CA GLY A 507 -21.17 14.30 16.64
C GLY A 507 -20.24 14.51 17.81
N LEU A 508 -19.09 15.12 17.58
CA LEU A 508 -18.12 15.44 18.62
C LEU A 508 -18.38 16.83 19.19
N VAL A 509 -18.53 16.92 20.51
CA VAL A 509 -18.71 18.19 21.21
C VAL A 509 -17.40 18.67 21.79
N LYS A 510 -17.03 19.90 21.47
CA LYS A 510 -15.85 20.58 22.01
C LYS A 510 -16.27 21.43 23.24
N ASP A 511 -15.38 21.57 24.21
CA ASP A 511 -15.47 22.53 25.31
C ASP A 511 -14.99 23.92 24.88
N ASP A 512 -15.07 24.90 25.78
CA ASP A 512 -14.66 26.29 25.52
C ASP A 512 -13.15 26.41 25.19
N PHE A 513 -12.36 25.39 25.52
CA PHE A 513 -10.93 25.27 25.19
C PHE A 513 -10.67 24.44 23.93
N HIS A 514 -11.70 24.20 23.11
CA HIS A 514 -11.65 23.41 21.88
C HIS A 514 -11.25 21.94 22.07
N LYS A 515 -11.40 21.39 23.29
CA LYS A 515 -11.14 19.97 23.58
C LYS A 515 -12.43 19.17 23.60
N THR A 516 -12.39 17.96 23.09
CA THR A 516 -13.58 17.10 23.05
C THR A 516 -14.01 16.72 24.46
N ARG A 517 -15.27 17.05 24.78
CA ARG A 517 -15.91 16.81 26.10
C ARG A 517 -16.95 15.70 26.08
N GLY A 518 -17.49 15.38 24.91
CA GLY A 518 -18.55 14.38 24.78
C GLY A 518 -18.95 14.09 23.35
N ILE A 519 -19.93 13.19 23.22
CA ILE A 519 -20.59 12.83 21.96
C ILE A 519 -22.04 13.30 22.00
N ILE A 520 -22.55 13.78 20.87
CA ILE A 520 -23.98 13.90 20.61
C ILE A 520 -24.43 12.71 19.79
N TYR A 521 -25.42 11.97 20.31
CA TYR A 521 -26.09 10.88 19.61
C TYR A 521 -27.58 10.93 19.93
N ASN A 522 -28.45 10.76 18.92
CA ASN A 522 -29.91 10.87 19.08
C ASN A 522 -30.37 12.14 19.84
N ASN A 523 -29.76 13.28 19.52
CA ASN A 523 -29.99 14.58 20.19
C ASN A 523 -29.72 14.61 21.71
N LYS A 524 -29.06 13.59 22.27
CA LYS A 524 -28.57 13.54 23.64
C LYS A 524 -27.07 13.76 23.65
N GLU A 525 -26.62 14.64 24.54
CA GLU A 525 -25.20 14.81 24.79
C GLU A 525 -24.75 13.84 25.89
N ILE A 526 -23.69 13.09 25.60
CA ILE A 526 -23.13 12.06 26.47
C ILE A 526 -21.69 12.47 26.80
N ILE A 527 -21.43 12.70 28.07
CA ILE A 527 -20.09 13.07 28.56
C ILE A 527 -19.23 11.82 28.58
N LEU A 528 -18.00 11.93 28.07
CA LEU A 528 -17.05 10.83 28.03
C LEU A 528 -16.00 10.99 29.13
N GLU A 529 -15.78 9.92 29.88
CA GLU A 529 -14.69 9.83 30.85
C GLU A 529 -13.33 9.76 30.11
N LYS A 530 -12.41 10.67 30.44
CA LYS A 530 -11.15 10.88 29.68
C LYS A 530 -10.15 9.73 29.78
N ASP A 531 -10.28 8.90 30.82
CA ASP A 531 -9.44 7.75 31.13
C ASP A 531 -9.87 6.46 30.41
N ARG A 532 -11.07 6.44 29.82
CA ARG A 532 -11.62 5.30 29.08
C ARG A 532 -10.92 5.10 27.73
N LEU A 533 -10.85 3.84 27.29
CA LEU A 533 -10.23 3.48 26.01
C LEU A 533 -11.04 4.01 24.82
N GLY A 534 -12.38 4.01 24.93
CA GLY A 534 -13.31 4.56 23.95
C GLY A 534 -13.04 6.04 23.67
N PHE A 535 -12.85 6.86 24.72
CA PHE A 535 -12.51 8.28 24.56
C PHE A 535 -11.18 8.47 23.81
N ARG A 536 -10.16 7.68 24.14
CA ARG A 536 -8.85 7.76 23.48
C ARG A 536 -8.94 7.40 21.99
N LEU A 537 -9.77 6.42 21.63
CA LEU A 537 -10.02 6.06 20.24
C LEU A 537 -10.77 7.16 19.50
N ILE A 538 -11.83 7.71 20.08
CA ILE A 538 -12.58 8.85 19.53
C ILE A 538 -11.66 10.05 19.27
N TYR A 539 -10.83 10.41 20.25
CA TYR A 539 -9.86 11.48 20.12
C TYR A 539 -8.85 11.20 18.99
N LYS A 540 -8.34 9.97 18.89
CA LYS A 540 -7.44 9.55 17.80
C LYS A 540 -8.11 9.68 16.42
N ILE A 541 -9.39 9.33 16.30
CA ILE A 541 -10.16 9.45 15.05
C ILE A 541 -10.31 10.93 14.67
N GLN A 542 -10.68 11.77 15.64
CA GLN A 542 -10.85 13.21 15.43
C GLN A 542 -9.56 13.91 15.02
N GLU A 543 -8.47 13.67 15.76
CA GLU A 543 -7.16 14.24 15.44
C GLU A 543 -6.69 13.82 14.05
N GLU A 544 -6.97 12.58 13.65
CA GLU A 544 -6.61 12.09 12.33
C GLU A 544 -7.44 12.74 11.21
N ALA A 545 -8.75 12.96 11.43
CA ALA A 545 -9.61 13.72 10.51
C ALA A 545 -9.09 15.16 10.35
N HIS A 546 -8.86 15.84 11.47
CA HIS A 546 -8.36 17.22 11.50
C HIS A 546 -6.97 17.34 10.85
N ARG A 547 -6.05 16.43 11.18
CA ARG A 547 -4.71 16.35 10.57
C ARG A 547 -4.80 16.13 9.05
N PHE A 548 -5.73 15.29 8.60
CA PHE A 548 -5.89 14.99 7.18
C PHE A 548 -6.42 16.18 6.38
N ALA A 549 -7.33 16.96 6.99
CA ALA A 549 -7.83 18.22 6.47
C ALA A 549 -6.76 19.33 6.45
N ILE A 550 -6.08 19.60 7.58
CA ILE A 550 -5.04 20.64 7.70
C ILE A 550 -3.93 20.43 6.67
N ASN A 551 -3.42 19.20 6.52
CA ASN A 551 -2.34 18.92 5.58
C ASN A 551 -2.73 19.25 4.13
N TYR A 552 -4.00 19.12 3.78
CA TYR A 552 -4.49 19.50 2.48
C TYR A 552 -4.60 21.01 2.32
N HIS A 553 -5.15 21.70 3.32
CA HIS A 553 -5.23 23.16 3.34
C HIS A 553 -3.87 23.82 3.31
N ARG A 554 -2.89 23.31 4.05
CA ARG A 554 -1.50 23.76 3.95
C ARG A 554 -1.01 23.64 2.50
N SER A 555 -1.32 22.55 1.80
CA SER A 555 -0.93 22.39 0.39
C SER A 555 -1.67 23.33 -0.56
N LEU A 556 -2.96 23.61 -0.33
CA LEU A 556 -3.78 24.51 -1.15
C LEU A 556 -3.46 25.98 -0.89
N ARG A 557 -3.39 26.41 0.37
CA ARG A 557 -3.06 27.78 0.77
C ARG A 557 -1.67 28.17 0.29
N THR A 558 -0.71 27.25 0.40
CA THR A 558 0.60 27.40 -0.23
C THR A 558 0.38 27.70 -1.71
N LYS A 559 -0.27 26.82 -2.49
CA LYS A 559 -0.58 27.05 -3.91
C LYS A 559 -1.40 28.31 -4.26
N THR A 560 -2.25 28.82 -3.37
CA THR A 560 -3.20 29.93 -3.64
C THR A 560 -2.62 31.29 -3.24
N MET A 561 -2.00 31.41 -2.06
CA MET A 561 -1.22 32.62 -1.68
C MET A 561 -0.08 32.86 -2.68
N PHE A 562 0.47 31.77 -3.21
CA PHE A 562 1.45 31.79 -4.29
C PHE A 562 1.00 32.44 -5.60
N LYS A 563 -0.30 32.41 -5.88
CA LYS A 563 -0.85 33.05 -7.06
C LYS A 563 -1.01 34.55 -6.77
N SER A 564 -1.75 34.89 -5.72
CA SER A 564 -2.15 36.26 -5.37
C SER A 564 -1.00 37.23 -5.04
N GLU A 565 0.01 36.87 -4.24
CA GLU A 565 1.06 37.85 -3.85
C GLU A 565 2.06 38.15 -4.97
N LEU A 566 2.22 37.24 -5.93
CA LEU A 566 3.08 37.44 -7.09
C LEU A 566 2.31 38.02 -8.29
N ASP A 567 0.98 38.02 -8.25
CA ASP A 567 0.09 38.54 -9.32
C ASP A 567 0.25 40.06 -9.51
N ASP A 568 0.48 40.82 -8.43
CA ASP A 568 0.53 42.28 -8.44
C ASP A 568 1.91 42.89 -8.75
N ILE A 569 2.92 42.05 -9.01
CA ILE A 569 4.30 42.50 -9.19
C ILE A 569 4.62 42.71 -10.67
N LYS A 570 4.76 43.99 -11.05
CA LYS A 570 5.09 44.41 -12.42
C LYS A 570 6.40 43.76 -12.88
N GLY A 571 6.36 42.90 -13.91
CA GLY A 571 7.52 42.17 -14.43
C GLY A 571 7.61 40.69 -14.02
N ILE A 572 6.72 40.21 -13.14
CA ILE A 572 6.63 38.80 -12.72
C ILE A 572 5.38 38.15 -13.34
N GLY A 573 5.52 37.57 -14.54
CA GLY A 573 4.45 36.81 -15.20
C GLY A 573 4.35 35.35 -14.75
N GLU A 574 3.29 34.63 -15.15
CA GLU A 574 2.98 33.24 -14.78
C GLU A 574 4.17 32.26 -14.86
N LYS A 575 5.01 32.38 -15.91
CA LYS A 575 6.19 31.53 -16.09
C LYS A 575 7.24 31.76 -14.99
N ARG A 576 7.47 33.02 -14.61
CA ARG A 576 8.42 33.40 -13.54
C ARG A 576 7.91 32.98 -12.18
N LYS A 577 6.61 33.13 -11.93
CA LYS A 577 5.96 32.63 -10.72
C LYS A 577 6.19 31.13 -10.60
N THR A 578 5.82 30.36 -11.61
CA THR A 578 5.96 28.89 -11.58
C THR A 578 7.40 28.45 -11.30
N ALA A 579 8.40 29.14 -11.85
CA ALA A 579 9.81 28.85 -11.58
C ALA A 579 10.25 29.19 -10.15
N LEU A 580 9.87 30.37 -9.65
CA LEU A 580 10.11 30.78 -8.26
C LEU A 580 9.47 29.80 -7.27
N LEU A 581 8.27 29.34 -7.58
CA LEU A 581 7.51 28.38 -6.79
C LEU A 581 8.17 27.01 -6.72
N LYS A 582 8.65 26.52 -7.87
CA LYS A 582 9.36 25.26 -7.96
C LYS A 582 10.69 25.30 -7.19
N HIS A 583 11.34 26.46 -7.18
CA HIS A 583 12.63 26.65 -6.54
C HIS A 583 12.52 26.81 -5.02
N PHE A 584 11.73 27.79 -4.54
CA PHE A 584 11.70 28.15 -3.12
C PHE A 584 10.65 27.41 -2.30
N GLN A 585 9.64 26.81 -2.93
CA GLN A 585 8.58 25.98 -2.30
C GLN A 585 7.70 26.68 -1.24
N SER A 586 8.06 27.85 -0.71
CA SER A 586 7.23 28.73 0.12
C SER A 586 7.47 30.22 -0.19
N ILE A 587 6.44 31.08 -0.01
CA ILE A 587 6.55 32.54 -0.22
C ILE A 587 7.49 33.17 0.80
N ASP A 588 7.45 32.70 2.05
CA ASP A 588 8.30 33.25 3.11
C ASP A 588 9.78 33.10 2.80
N LYS A 589 10.15 32.04 2.06
CA LYS A 589 11.51 31.85 1.56
C LYS A 589 11.84 32.81 0.42
N ILE A 590 10.88 33.11 -0.47
CA ILE A 590 11.04 34.11 -1.54
C ILE A 590 11.22 35.52 -0.94
N LYS A 591 10.44 35.87 0.09
CA LYS A 591 10.53 37.17 0.78
C LYS A 591 11.88 37.39 1.46
N LYS A 592 12.47 36.33 2.01
CA LYS A 592 13.77 36.37 2.70
C LYS A 592 14.96 36.14 1.78
N ALA A 593 14.74 35.80 0.51
CA ALA A 593 15.81 35.51 -0.43
C ALA A 593 16.54 36.78 -0.86
N SER A 594 17.85 36.68 -1.03
CA SER A 594 18.65 37.78 -1.56
C SER A 594 18.38 38.01 -3.06
N ILE A 595 18.74 39.17 -3.59
CA ILE A 595 18.62 39.47 -5.03
C ILE A 595 19.36 38.43 -5.87
N GLU A 596 20.50 37.94 -5.38
CA GLU A 596 21.33 36.92 -6.04
C GLU A 596 20.62 35.56 -6.07
N GLU A 597 19.98 35.16 -4.96
CA GLU A 597 19.20 33.93 -4.86
C GLU A 597 17.94 33.99 -5.74
N LEU A 598 17.26 35.13 -5.80
CA LEU A 598 16.10 35.34 -6.67
C LEU A 598 16.50 35.32 -8.15
N ASN A 599 17.67 35.85 -8.50
CA ASN A 599 18.20 35.84 -9.87
C ASN A 599 18.69 34.45 -10.31
N ALA A 600 19.05 33.57 -9.37
CA ALA A 600 19.47 32.19 -9.65
C ALA A 600 18.33 31.29 -10.16
N VAL A 601 17.08 31.76 -10.10
CA VAL A 601 15.93 31.03 -10.63
C VAL A 601 15.87 31.14 -12.16
N GLU A 602 15.73 30.00 -12.83
CA GLU A 602 15.90 29.79 -14.29
C GLU A 602 15.23 30.83 -15.22
N THR A 603 14.11 31.43 -14.80
CA THR A 603 13.36 32.40 -15.62
C THR A 603 13.47 33.85 -15.12
N MET A 604 14.20 34.08 -14.02
CA MET A 604 14.42 35.39 -13.42
C MET A 604 15.60 36.09 -14.10
N ASN A 605 15.56 37.41 -14.11
CA ASN A 605 16.70 38.25 -14.49
C ASN A 605 16.90 39.30 -13.40
N ILE A 606 18.06 39.95 -13.40
CA ILE A 606 18.46 40.80 -12.28
C ILE A 606 17.45 41.92 -12.00
N ARG A 607 16.88 42.53 -13.06
CA ARG A 607 15.83 43.54 -12.95
C ARG A 607 14.54 43.01 -12.31
N ALA A 608 14.11 41.79 -12.63
CA ALA A 608 12.93 41.18 -12.02
C ALA A 608 13.18 40.73 -10.58
N ALA A 609 14.40 40.27 -10.28
CA ALA A 609 14.83 39.90 -8.93
C ALA A 609 14.88 41.13 -8.00
N GLU A 610 15.47 42.24 -8.48
CA GLU A 610 15.47 43.53 -7.78
C GLU A 610 14.06 44.07 -7.56
N GLN A 611 13.18 43.99 -8.56
CA GLN A 611 11.77 44.43 -8.42
C GLN A 611 11.00 43.59 -7.40
N LEU A 612 11.20 42.28 -7.39
CA LEU A 612 10.59 41.35 -6.45
C LEU A 612 11.10 41.59 -5.03
N TYR A 613 12.41 41.74 -4.85
CA TYR A 613 13.05 42.05 -3.57
C TYR A 613 12.57 43.40 -3.02
N ASN A 614 12.57 44.43 -3.85
CA ASN A 614 12.12 45.77 -3.46
C ASN A 614 10.62 45.82 -3.14
N HIS A 615 9.78 45.01 -3.81
CA HIS A 615 8.35 44.96 -3.53
C HIS A 615 8.06 44.45 -2.12
N PHE A 616 8.82 43.46 -1.64
CA PHE A 616 8.63 42.89 -0.30
C PHE A 616 9.33 43.69 0.80
N ASN A 617 10.44 44.37 0.50
CA ASN A 617 11.21 45.12 1.49
C ASN A 617 10.84 46.62 1.59
N LYS A 618 10.08 47.19 0.64
CA LYS A 618 9.61 48.60 0.73
C LYS A 618 8.48 48.84 1.73
N LYS A 619 7.86 47.80 2.29
CA LYS A 619 6.72 47.95 3.23
C LYS A 619 7.13 48.21 4.69
N GLU A 620 8.41 48.21 5.02
CA GLU A 620 8.89 48.42 6.40
C GLU A 620 9.30 49.88 6.72
N GLU A 621 9.20 50.82 5.76
CA GLU A 621 9.58 52.24 5.97
C GLU A 621 8.40 53.24 5.87
N GLN A 622 7.17 52.84 6.20
CA GLN A 622 6.04 53.78 6.39
C GLN A 622 5.34 53.59 7.72
#